data_AF-A0A927AE27-F1
#
_entry.id   AF-A0A927AE27-F1
#
_cell.length_a   1.000
_cell.length_b   1.000
_cell.length_c   1.000
_cell.angle_alpha   90.00
_cell.angle_beta   90.00
_cell.angle_gamma   90.00
#
_symmetry.space_group_name_H-M   'P 1'
#
loop_
_entity.id
_entity.type
_entity.pdbx_description
1 polymer ?
#
loop_
_entity_poly.entity_id
_entity_poly.type
_entity_poly.pdbx_seq_one_letter_code
_entity_poly.pdbx_strand_id
1 'polypeptide(L)'
;MVDRQLNEHDILVCCALRFDGYGYQSDHSSFVPHKAVSDFLDTGRWQASDLELLASFFFLQRSLCKWDLVYEPIDGKYWQSFRSLFLQVNGAEIPQTYQQQEYCQQWNRGFLPHRDECVRLIRSVYERNQSTRNAAL
;
A
#
# COMPACT_ATOMS: atom_id res chain seq x y z
N MET A 1 -3.33 13.90 26.52
CA MET A 1 -2.91 13.13 25.33
C MET A 1 -3.44 13.88 24.13
N VAL A 2 -2.58 14.33 23.22
CA VAL A 2 -3.03 14.94 21.97
C VAL A 2 -3.63 13.82 21.13
N ASP A 3 -4.92 13.95 20.81
CA ASP A 3 -5.65 13.05 19.93
C ASP A 3 -4.97 13.08 18.57
N ARG A 4 -4.17 12.06 18.24
CA ARG A 4 -3.43 12.03 16.98
C ARG A 4 -4.42 11.66 15.89
N GLN A 5 -4.82 12.64 15.08
CA GLN A 5 -5.66 12.38 13.92
C GLN A 5 -4.92 11.47 12.94
N LEU A 6 -5.41 10.23 12.79
CA LEU A 6 -4.90 9.29 11.79
C LEU A 6 -5.20 9.84 10.39
N ASN A 7 -4.17 9.92 9.55
CA ASN A 7 -4.29 10.34 8.17
C ASN A 7 -4.05 9.15 7.24
N GLU A 8 -4.98 8.90 6.31
CA GLU A 8 -4.88 7.82 5.33
C GLU A 8 -3.55 7.84 4.57
N HIS A 9 -3.17 9.00 4.04
CA HIS A 9 -1.99 9.14 3.21
C HIS A 9 -0.73 8.76 3.98
N ASP A 10 -0.59 9.24 5.22
CA ASP A 10 0.57 8.94 6.05
C ASP A 10 0.66 7.46 6.44
N ILE A 11 -0.50 6.82 6.71
CA ILE A 11 -0.56 5.38 6.99
C ILE A 11 -0.06 4.59 5.79
N LEU A 12 -0.62 4.86 4.60
CA LEU A 12 -0.31 4.10 3.40
C LEU A 12 1.16 4.30 2.98
N VAL A 13 1.63 5.55 2.97
CA VAL A 13 3.00 5.89 2.56
C VAL A 13 4.01 5.31 3.55
N CYS A 14 3.83 5.52 4.86
CA CYS A 14 4.77 5.00 5.85
C CYS A 14 4.80 3.47 5.83
N CYS A 15 3.65 2.81 5.68
CA CYS A 15 3.59 1.35 5.61
C CYS A 15 4.32 0.80 4.37
N ALA A 16 4.13 1.42 3.20
CA ALA A 16 4.77 0.99 1.95
C ALA A 16 6.28 1.17 1.98
N LEU A 17 6.75 2.29 2.56
CA LEU A 17 8.18 2.63 2.60
C LEU A 17 8.99 1.80 3.60
N ARG A 18 8.37 0.96 4.43
CA ARG A 18 9.09 -0.05 5.25
C ARG A 18 9.85 -1.06 4.40
N PHE A 19 9.42 -1.27 3.16
CA PHE A 19 9.98 -2.27 2.25
C PHE A 19 10.94 -1.63 1.25
N ASP A 20 12.11 -2.22 1.05
CA ASP A 20 13.03 -1.87 -0.01
C ASP A 20 12.63 -2.54 -1.33
N GLY A 21 11.71 -1.91 -2.06
CA GLY A 21 11.27 -2.44 -3.35
C GLY A 21 12.35 -2.43 -4.43
N TYR A 22 13.32 -1.51 -4.38
CA TYR A 22 14.41 -1.47 -5.34
C TYR A 22 15.39 -2.63 -5.11
N GLY A 23 15.80 -2.88 -3.86
CA GLY A 23 16.62 -4.04 -3.51
C GLY A 23 15.93 -5.35 -3.88
N TYR A 24 14.65 -5.49 -3.54
CA TYR A 24 13.88 -6.68 -3.90
C TYR A 24 13.81 -6.91 -5.42
N GLN A 25 13.54 -5.86 -6.20
CA GLN A 25 13.46 -5.97 -7.66
C GLN A 25 14.81 -6.32 -8.30
N SER A 26 15.92 -5.86 -7.73
CA SER A 26 17.26 -6.24 -8.17
C SER A 26 17.49 -7.75 -8.02
N ASP A 27 17.05 -8.33 -6.90
CA ASP A 27 17.20 -9.77 -6.63
C ASP A 27 16.16 -10.63 -7.37
N HIS A 28 15.00 -10.05 -7.72
CA HIS A 28 13.84 -10.74 -8.31
C HIS A 28 13.42 -10.10 -9.63
N SER A 29 14.34 -10.06 -10.59
CA SER A 29 14.16 -9.36 -11.88
C SER A 29 13.02 -9.89 -12.75
N SER A 30 12.54 -11.11 -12.51
CA SER A 30 11.36 -11.68 -13.20
C SER A 30 10.03 -11.13 -12.70
N PHE A 31 9.99 -10.58 -11.48
CA PHE A 31 8.77 -10.00 -10.93
C PHE A 31 8.58 -8.56 -11.44
N VAL A 32 7.39 -8.26 -11.94
CA VAL A 32 7.04 -6.94 -12.50
C VAL A 32 5.92 -6.32 -11.65
N PRO A 33 6.25 -5.43 -10.70
CA PRO A 33 5.29 -4.86 -9.74
C PRO A 33 4.07 -4.20 -10.39
N HIS A 34 4.27 -3.48 -11.50
CA HIS A 34 3.20 -2.83 -12.26
C HIS A 34 2.25 -3.84 -12.91
N LYS A 35 2.75 -5.01 -13.31
CA LYS A 35 1.92 -6.08 -13.87
C LYS A 35 0.98 -6.63 -12.81
N ALA A 36 1.46 -6.89 -11.59
CA ALA A 36 0.60 -7.35 -10.51
C ALA A 36 -0.54 -6.36 -10.19
N VAL A 37 -0.27 -5.05 -10.25
CA VAL A 37 -1.32 -4.02 -10.10
C VAL A 37 -2.30 -4.05 -11.27
N SER A 38 -1.83 -4.19 -12.51
CA SER A 38 -2.69 -4.33 -13.69
C SER A 38 -3.59 -5.57 -13.59
N ASP A 39 -3.00 -6.71 -13.24
CA ASP A 39 -3.72 -7.97 -13.09
C ASP A 39 -4.80 -7.87 -11.99
N PHE A 40 -4.51 -7.17 -10.88
CA PHE A 40 -5.52 -6.89 -9.86
C PHE A 40 -6.64 -5.98 -10.38
N LEU A 41 -6.31 -4.95 -11.16
CA LEU A 41 -7.33 -4.07 -11.75
C LEU A 41 -8.25 -4.83 -12.71
N ASP A 42 -7.71 -5.81 -13.43
CA ASP A 42 -8.46 -6.61 -14.40
C ASP A 42 -9.27 -7.74 -13.73
N THR A 43 -8.73 -8.37 -12.68
CA THR A 43 -9.32 -9.59 -12.07
C THR A 43 -9.96 -9.36 -10.71
N GLY A 44 -9.69 -8.22 -10.06
CA GLY A 44 -10.09 -7.93 -8.69
C GLY A 44 -9.35 -8.76 -7.63
N ARG A 45 -8.34 -9.55 -8.01
CA ARG A 45 -7.63 -10.48 -7.11
C ARG A 45 -6.13 -10.32 -7.19
N TRP A 46 -5.49 -10.27 -6.02
CA TRP A 46 -4.04 -10.35 -5.91
C TRP A 46 -3.58 -11.80 -6.15
N GLN A 47 -2.65 -11.97 -7.09
CA GLN A 47 -2.08 -13.28 -7.46
C GLN A 47 -0.55 -13.22 -7.31
N ALA A 48 -0.10 -12.93 -6.10
CA ALA A 48 1.30 -12.75 -5.78
C ALA A 48 1.55 -13.11 -4.30
N SER A 49 2.79 -13.47 -3.98
CA SER A 49 3.24 -13.70 -2.60
C SER A 49 3.29 -12.39 -1.79
N ASP A 50 3.38 -12.49 -0.46
CA ASP A 50 3.43 -11.31 0.41
C ASP A 50 4.58 -10.34 0.06
N LEU A 51 5.76 -10.88 -0.30
CA LEU A 51 6.91 -10.05 -0.70
C LEU A 51 6.69 -9.35 -2.03
N GLU A 52 6.07 -10.02 -2.99
CA GLU A 52 5.69 -9.44 -4.27
C GLU A 52 4.60 -8.37 -4.10
N LEU A 53 3.64 -8.59 -3.20
CA LEU A 53 2.64 -7.57 -2.84
C LEU A 53 3.25 -6.38 -2.12
N LEU A 54 4.22 -6.59 -1.23
CA LEU A 54 5.00 -5.52 -0.60
C LEU A 54 5.79 -4.73 -1.65
N ALA A 55 6.41 -5.40 -2.62
CA ALA A 55 7.09 -4.75 -3.74
C ALA A 55 6.10 -3.93 -4.59
N SER A 56 4.97 -4.49 -4.99
CA SER A 56 3.89 -3.76 -5.67
C SER A 56 3.39 -2.56 -4.88
N PHE A 57 3.27 -2.69 -3.55
CA PHE A 57 2.86 -1.61 -2.67
C PHE A 57 3.89 -0.48 -2.64
N PHE A 58 5.18 -0.81 -2.53
CA PHE A 58 6.27 0.15 -2.64
C PHE A 58 6.26 0.88 -3.98
N PHE A 59 6.26 0.17 -5.11
CA PHE A 59 6.32 0.82 -6.42
C PHE A 59 5.08 1.66 -6.73
N LEU A 60 3.89 1.21 -6.30
CA LEU A 60 2.68 2.01 -6.45
C LEU A 60 2.73 3.30 -5.60
N GLN A 61 3.33 3.25 -4.39
CA GLN A 61 3.63 4.45 -3.61
C GLN A 61 4.54 5.40 -4.37
N ARG A 62 5.60 4.90 -5.02
CA ARG A 62 6.51 5.72 -5.83
C ARG A 62 5.77 6.42 -6.97
N SER A 63 4.94 5.68 -7.71
CA SER A 63 4.15 6.23 -8.82
C SER A 63 3.16 7.29 -8.34
N LEU A 64 2.40 7.04 -7.27
CA LEU A 64 1.37 7.95 -6.76
C LEU A 64 1.94 9.20 -6.07
N CYS A 65 3.10 9.10 -5.42
CA CYS A 65 3.63 10.21 -4.61
C CYS A 65 4.82 10.94 -5.23
N LYS A 66 5.50 10.37 -6.24
CA LYS A 66 6.71 10.99 -6.82
C LYS A 66 6.75 11.03 -8.34
N TRP A 67 6.12 10.07 -9.03
CA TRP A 67 6.35 9.88 -10.47
C TRP A 67 5.05 9.95 -11.29
N ASP A 68 4.75 8.87 -12.03
CA ASP A 68 3.82 8.87 -13.17
C ASP A 68 2.34 9.08 -12.82
N LEU A 69 1.96 8.94 -11.53
CA LEU A 69 0.56 8.98 -11.08
C LEU A 69 0.31 10.09 -10.03
N VAL A 70 1.15 11.12 -9.96
CA VAL A 70 1.03 12.21 -8.96
C VAL A 70 -0.28 12.99 -9.08
N TYR A 71 -0.88 13.03 -10.27
CA TYR A 71 -2.16 13.69 -10.51
C TYR A 71 -3.36 12.72 -10.52
N GLU A 72 -3.15 11.45 -10.17
CA GLU A 72 -4.24 10.48 -10.10
C GLU A 72 -5.25 10.91 -9.03
N PRO A 73 -6.56 10.97 -9.36
CA PRO A 73 -7.60 11.30 -8.40
C PRO A 73 -7.59 10.36 -7.20
N ILE A 74 -7.77 10.89 -5.98
CA ILE A 74 -7.68 10.12 -4.73
C ILE A 74 -8.71 8.98 -4.61
N ASP A 75 -9.81 9.07 -5.35
CA ASP A 75 -10.86 8.06 -5.50
C ASP A 75 -10.66 7.14 -6.72
N GLY A 76 -9.63 7.42 -7.53
CA GLY A 76 -9.23 6.70 -8.73
C GLY A 76 -8.78 5.26 -8.48
N LYS A 77 -8.64 4.50 -9.57
CA LYS A 77 -8.41 3.04 -9.50
C LYS A 77 -7.06 2.69 -8.84
N TYR A 78 -6.02 3.50 -9.07
CA TYR A 78 -4.71 3.22 -8.49
C TYR A 78 -4.67 3.48 -6.98
N TRP A 79 -5.36 4.52 -6.49
CA TRP A 79 -5.54 4.72 -5.05
C TRP A 79 -6.36 3.59 -4.41
N GLN A 80 -7.37 3.05 -5.11
CA GLN A 80 -8.06 1.84 -4.63
C GLN A 80 -7.14 0.62 -4.55
N SER A 81 -6.30 0.39 -5.55
CA SER A 81 -5.29 -0.68 -5.51
C SER A 81 -4.30 -0.47 -4.37
N PHE A 82 -3.90 0.77 -4.09
CA PHE A 82 -2.99 1.12 -3.01
C PHE A 82 -3.59 0.79 -1.62
N ARG A 83 -4.86 1.12 -1.39
CA ARG A 83 -5.62 0.74 -0.19
C ARG A 83 -5.77 -0.78 -0.07
N SER A 84 -6.10 -1.44 -1.17
CA SER A 84 -6.25 -2.91 -1.22
C SER A 84 -4.94 -3.60 -0.84
N LEU A 85 -3.80 -3.14 -1.38
CA LEU A 85 -2.48 -3.66 -1.01
C LEU A 85 -2.19 -3.49 0.48
N PHE A 86 -2.45 -2.31 1.05
CA PHE A 86 -2.31 -2.11 2.49
C PHE A 86 -3.12 -3.13 3.30
N LEU A 87 -4.38 -3.37 2.91
CA LEU A 87 -5.23 -4.34 3.61
C LEU A 87 -4.68 -5.77 3.53
N GLN A 88 -3.91 -6.12 2.50
CA GLN A 88 -3.20 -7.40 2.42
C GLN A 88 -1.93 -7.41 3.29
N VAL A 89 -1.07 -6.39 3.18
CA VAL A 89 0.33 -6.48 3.65
C VAL A 89 0.65 -5.72 4.94
N ASN A 90 -0.32 -5.03 5.56
CA ASN A 90 -0.08 -4.23 6.76
C ASN A 90 0.45 -5.04 7.98
N GLY A 91 0.34 -6.37 7.97
CA GLY A 91 0.91 -7.27 8.96
C GLY A 91 1.97 -8.23 8.41
N ALA A 92 2.35 -8.11 7.14
CA ALA A 92 3.33 -8.99 6.52
C ALA A 92 4.71 -8.78 7.16
N GLU A 93 5.43 -9.88 7.35
CA GLU A 93 6.81 -9.88 7.80
C GLU A 93 7.72 -9.42 6.65
N ILE A 94 8.61 -8.48 6.93
CA ILE A 94 9.59 -7.99 5.96
C ILE A 94 10.95 -8.60 6.34
N PRO A 95 11.59 -9.40 5.47
CA PRO A 95 12.94 -9.90 5.69
C PRO A 95 13.92 -8.76 5.95
N GLN A 96 14.85 -8.95 6.89
CA GLN A 96 15.78 -7.89 7.32
C GLN A 96 16.53 -7.23 6.16
N THR A 97 16.89 -7.99 5.11
CA THR A 97 17.60 -7.47 3.93
C THR A 97 16.77 -6.48 3.10
N TYR A 98 15.45 -6.49 3.23
CA TYR A 98 14.53 -5.59 2.54
C TYR A 98 13.84 -4.61 3.49
N GLN A 99 14.29 -4.50 4.74
CA GLN A 99 13.75 -3.52 5.68
C GLN A 99 14.42 -2.17 5.50
N GLN A 100 13.62 -1.13 5.31
CA GLN A 100 14.08 0.25 5.42
C GLN A 100 13.94 0.70 6.88
N GLN A 101 15.05 0.63 7.63
CA GLN A 101 15.05 0.78 9.10
C GLN A 101 14.35 2.05 9.60
N GLU A 102 14.58 3.19 8.94
CA GLU A 102 13.96 4.46 9.29
C GLU A 102 12.42 4.37 9.28
N TYR A 103 11.85 3.87 8.18
CA TYR A 103 10.41 3.73 8.02
C TYR A 103 9.83 2.62 8.91
N CYS A 104 10.57 1.53 9.13
CA CYS A 104 10.19 0.51 10.12
C CYS A 104 10.07 1.11 11.53
N GLN A 105 11.02 1.94 11.95
CA GLN A 105 10.97 2.60 13.26
C GLN A 105 9.83 3.62 13.34
N GLN A 106 9.62 4.41 12.29
CA GLN A 106 8.51 5.35 12.21
C GLN A 106 7.16 4.64 12.30
N TRP A 107 6.99 3.54 11.56
CA TRP A 107 5.79 2.71 11.62
C TRP A 107 5.57 2.13 13.02
N ASN A 108 6.61 1.53 13.61
CA ASN A 108 6.54 0.87 14.91
C ASN A 108 6.18 1.84 16.04
N ARG A 109 6.64 3.09 15.97
CA ARG A 109 6.32 4.12 16.97
C ARG A 109 5.00 4.82 16.71
N GLY A 110 4.67 5.05 15.43
CA GLY A 110 3.60 5.95 15.03
C GLY A 110 2.27 5.29 14.74
N PHE A 111 2.28 4.10 14.13
CA PHE A 111 1.09 3.47 13.55
C PHE A 111 0.85 2.05 14.06
N LEU A 112 1.91 1.26 14.31
CA LEU A 112 1.78 -0.11 14.80
C LEU A 112 0.96 -0.25 16.09
N PRO A 113 1.10 0.64 17.11
CA PRO A 113 0.27 0.57 18.32
C PRO A 113 -1.22 0.78 18.05
N HIS A 114 -1.56 1.43 16.94
CA HIS A 114 -2.92 1.75 16.51
C HIS A 114 -3.26 1.01 15.20
N ARG A 115 -2.62 -0.13 14.93
CA ARG A 115 -2.75 -0.84 13.64
C ARG A 115 -4.20 -1.16 13.31
N ASP A 116 -4.98 -1.61 14.28
CA ASP A 116 -6.38 -1.95 14.07
C ASP A 116 -7.24 -0.72 13.71
N GLU A 117 -6.94 0.44 14.29
CA GLU A 117 -7.58 1.71 13.92
C GLU A 117 -7.20 2.12 12.50
N CYS A 118 -5.93 1.99 12.12
CA CYS A 118 -5.44 2.24 10.77
C CYS A 118 -6.17 1.33 9.76
N VAL A 119 -6.27 0.03 10.04
CA VAL A 119 -6.97 -0.94 9.19
C VAL A 119 -8.45 -0.59 9.06
N ARG A 120 -9.13 -0.22 10.16
CA ARG A 120 -10.54 0.22 10.10
C ARG A 120 -10.71 1.47 9.24
N LEU A 121 -9.84 2.48 9.40
CA LEU A 121 -9.88 3.70 8.61
C LEU A 121 -9.73 3.38 7.12
N ILE A 122 -8.65 2.70 6.72
CA ILE A 122 -8.38 2.39 5.31
C ILE A 122 -9.49 1.53 4.71
N ARG A 123 -9.99 0.52 5.44
CA ARG A 123 -11.11 -0.30 5.00
C ARG A 123 -12.37 0.53 4.73
N SER A 124 -12.71 1.46 5.63
CA SER A 124 -13.90 2.30 5.46
C SER A 124 -13.83 3.21 4.23
N VAL A 125 -12.64 3.72 3.89
CA VAL A 125 -12.42 4.53 2.69
C VAL A 125 -12.49 3.65 1.45
N TYR A 126 -11.85 2.48 1.48
CA TYR A 126 -11.86 1.51 0.39
C TYR A 126 -13.29 1.07 0.03
N GLU A 127 -14.09 0.66 1.02
CA GLU A 127 -15.45 0.17 0.81
C GLU A 127 -16.40 1.26 0.29
N ARG A 128 -16.31 2.49 0.83
CA ARG A 128 -17.13 3.64 0.39
C ARG A 128 -16.95 3.93 -1.11
N ASN A 129 -15.71 3.85 -1.58
CA ASN A 129 -15.39 4.16 -2.96
C ASN A 129 -15.74 3.01 -3.92
N GLN A 130 -15.80 1.77 -3.43
CA GLN A 130 -16.35 0.62 -4.18
C GLN A 130 -17.88 0.73 -4.35
N SER A 131 -18.61 1.10 -3.30
CA SER A 131 -20.08 1.30 -3.39
C SER A 131 -20.46 2.41 -4.36
N THR A 132 -19.67 3.49 -4.42
CA THR A 132 -19.90 4.60 -5.35
C THR A 132 -19.70 4.18 -6.81
N ARG A 133 -18.76 3.27 -7.09
CA ARG A 133 -18.56 2.71 -8.44
C ARG A 133 -19.69 1.77 -8.87
N ASN A 134 -20.18 0.93 -7.96
CA ASN A 134 -21.26 -0.02 -8.27
C ASN A 134 -22.64 0.64 -8.43
N ALA A 135 -22.84 1.84 -7.89
CA ALA A 135 -24.08 2.62 -8.05
C ALA A 135 -24.10 3.48 -9.32
N ALA A 136 -22.99 3.59 -10.06
CA ALA A 136 -22.84 4.37 -11.28
C ALA A 136 -22.92 3.51 -12.57
N LEU A 137 -23.27 2.22 -12.43
CA LEU A 137 -23.54 1.26 -13.50
C LEU A 137 -25.02 0.85 -13.45
#